data_AF-A0A8H7MF97-F1
#
_entry.id   AF-A0A8H7MF97-F1
#
_cell.length_a   1.000
_cell.length_b   1.000
_cell.length_c   1.000
_cell.angle_alpha   90.00
_cell.angle_beta   90.00
_cell.angle_gamma   90.00
#
_symmetry.space_group_name_H-M   'P 1'
#
loop_
_entity.id
_entity.type
_entity.pdbx_description
1 polymer ?
#
loop_
_entity_poly.entity_id
_entity_poly.type
_entity_poly.pdbx_seq_one_letter_code
_entity_poly.pdbx_strand_id
1 'polypeptide(L)'
;MQTSLEYQGPTDASDIPLPTTPITPITPVTATGPPLTPQAPKKAKAKILEYLKPTVYKPYDNPTPKAPKEVLDALSRAAVRKPSSVRRNKAEKKTYPIPRKLLISIVDGKTDFVVHKYVPVRYLMQISDKAAEVLEPKPWAGKFKIYGKYDHSALRSVVDAIVRREDIPVLTDDESSSLEANLLTYEACLRVGISSTHGSVKALLKTVYSQLSKSAITPDILHLVTYRLGPEDAVFRHTANVLCYQRFTKNIPNVLSFEEMVAKKPALQKAMVQIDQAHKARREAINASKRDSTHKNGEAGDEARVSALNEMVESAVATARVRKDDVAEEQKDALLALLKAEKADEKDGNGGGEVKKVEKAE
;
A
#
# COMPACT_ATOMS: atom_id res chain seq x y z
N MET A 1 -32.06 41.43 -19.42
CA MET A 1 -32.92 40.44 -20.10
C MET A 1 -32.82 39.13 -19.32
N GLN A 2 -33.76 38.93 -18.41
CA GLN A 2 -33.90 37.74 -17.58
C GLN A 2 -34.92 36.81 -18.23
N THR A 3 -34.57 35.55 -18.46
CA THR A 3 -35.51 34.51 -18.87
C THR A 3 -35.60 33.47 -17.76
N SER A 4 -36.65 33.62 -16.95
CA SER A 4 -37.18 32.59 -16.06
C SER A 4 -37.82 31.49 -16.90
N LEU A 5 -37.51 30.23 -16.59
CA LEU A 5 -38.22 29.08 -17.14
C LEU A 5 -38.74 28.26 -15.97
N GLU A 6 -40.04 28.45 -15.70
CA GLU A 6 -40.89 27.52 -14.98
C GLU A 6 -41.01 26.22 -15.78
N TYR A 7 -40.92 25.08 -15.10
CA TYR A 7 -41.34 23.80 -15.68
C TYR A 7 -42.23 23.05 -14.68
N GLN A 8 -43.50 22.90 -15.07
CA GLN A 8 -44.53 22.10 -14.43
C GLN A 8 -44.30 20.61 -14.74
N GLY A 9 -44.52 19.76 -13.73
CA GLY A 9 -44.39 18.29 -13.86
C GLY A 9 -45.58 17.61 -14.54
N PRO A 10 -45.53 16.28 -14.63
CA PRO A 10 -46.75 15.47 -14.71
C PRO A 10 -46.79 14.32 -13.68
N THR A 11 -47.93 14.27 -12.98
CA THR A 11 -48.83 13.12 -12.67
C THR A 11 -48.32 11.67 -12.61
N ASP A 12 -48.62 11.06 -11.46
CA ASP A 12 -49.16 9.70 -11.20
C ASP A 12 -49.06 8.58 -12.25
N ALA A 13 -48.52 7.45 -11.80
CA ALA A 13 -49.22 6.15 -11.67
C ALA A 13 -48.25 4.98 -11.90
N SER A 14 -48.07 4.12 -10.89
CA SER A 14 -48.07 2.66 -11.05
C SER A 14 -47.73 1.94 -9.74
N ASP A 15 -48.73 1.24 -9.23
CA ASP A 15 -48.63 0.17 -8.22
C ASP A 15 -47.62 -0.91 -8.64
N ILE A 16 -46.74 -1.30 -7.72
CA ILE A 16 -45.90 -2.50 -7.84
C ILE A 16 -46.06 -3.31 -6.55
N PRO A 17 -46.49 -4.59 -6.62
CA PRO A 17 -46.71 -5.43 -5.45
C PRO A 17 -45.41 -5.96 -4.85
N LEU A 18 -45.37 -6.06 -3.51
CA LEU A 18 -44.27 -6.65 -2.74
C LEU A 18 -44.19 -8.18 -2.93
N PRO A 19 -42.98 -8.77 -2.98
CA PRO A 19 -42.81 -10.21 -2.91
C PRO A 19 -42.92 -10.72 -1.45
N THR A 20 -43.81 -11.68 -1.26
CA THR A 20 -44.02 -12.48 -0.04
C THR A 20 -42.83 -13.43 0.21
N THR A 21 -42.30 -13.41 1.42
CA THR A 21 -41.29 -14.36 1.92
C THR A 21 -41.92 -15.71 2.28
N PRO A 22 -41.30 -16.85 1.94
CA PRO A 22 -41.78 -18.17 2.37
C PRO A 22 -41.34 -18.49 3.81
N ILE A 23 -42.31 -18.90 4.62
CA ILE A 23 -42.14 -19.44 5.98
C ILE A 23 -41.82 -20.94 5.86
N THR A 24 -40.67 -21.36 6.36
CA THR A 24 -40.34 -22.79 6.55
C THR A 24 -40.90 -23.33 7.87
N PRO A 25 -41.52 -24.53 7.87
CA PRO A 25 -42.04 -25.15 9.09
C PRO A 25 -40.92 -25.77 9.94
N ILE A 26 -41.05 -25.60 11.25
CA ILE A 26 -40.19 -26.21 12.27
C ILE A 26 -40.80 -27.57 12.64
N THR A 27 -40.03 -28.65 12.44
CA THR A 27 -40.36 -30.01 12.90
C THR A 27 -39.66 -30.26 14.23
N PRO A 28 -40.36 -30.68 15.30
CA PRO A 28 -39.71 -31.13 16.54
C PRO A 28 -39.31 -32.60 16.41
N VAL A 29 -38.04 -32.93 16.57
CA VAL A 29 -37.56 -34.30 16.74
C VAL A 29 -37.16 -34.52 18.19
N THR A 30 -38.03 -35.23 18.90
CA THR A 30 -37.77 -35.89 20.17
C THR A 30 -36.91 -37.12 19.89
N ALA A 31 -35.70 -37.18 20.44
CA ALA A 31 -34.92 -38.43 20.50
C ALA A 31 -34.21 -38.54 21.85
N THR A 32 -34.83 -39.33 22.71
CA THR A 32 -34.31 -39.91 23.95
C THR A 32 -33.28 -40.99 23.60
N GLY A 33 -32.06 -40.88 24.14
CA GLY A 33 -31.04 -41.95 24.07
C GLY A 33 -29.74 -41.58 24.80
N PRO A 34 -29.17 -42.47 25.65
CA PRO A 34 -28.01 -42.16 26.47
C PRO A 34 -26.69 -42.16 25.69
N PRO A 35 -25.69 -41.34 26.10
CA PRO A 35 -24.42 -41.25 25.40
C PRO A 35 -23.49 -42.43 25.71
N LEU A 36 -23.07 -43.14 24.66
CA LEU A 36 -21.93 -44.06 24.69
C LEU A 36 -20.63 -43.24 24.65
N THR A 37 -19.78 -43.46 25.64
CA THR A 37 -18.44 -42.88 25.75
C THR A 37 -17.45 -43.65 24.87
N PRO A 38 -16.69 -43.00 23.96
CA PRO A 38 -15.59 -43.67 23.27
C PRO A 38 -14.37 -43.77 24.19
N GLN A 39 -13.99 -45.00 24.51
CA GLN A 39 -12.82 -45.36 25.31
C GLN A 39 -11.55 -45.30 24.44
N ALA A 40 -10.66 -44.34 24.70
CA ALA A 40 -9.38 -44.21 24.00
C ALA A 40 -8.40 -45.33 24.41
N PRO A 41 -7.63 -45.92 23.47
CA PRO A 41 -6.67 -46.99 23.77
C PRO A 41 -5.45 -46.46 24.55
N LYS A 42 -5.29 -46.96 25.78
CA LYS A 42 -4.26 -46.54 26.77
C LYS A 42 -2.79 -46.86 26.40
N LYS A 43 -2.49 -47.38 25.20
CA LYS A 43 -1.14 -47.87 24.86
C LYS A 43 -0.26 -46.92 24.03
N ALA A 44 -0.74 -45.74 23.64
CA ALA A 44 0.06 -44.80 22.82
C ALA A 44 0.92 -43.80 23.63
N LYS A 45 0.67 -43.63 24.95
CA LYS A 45 1.36 -42.60 25.76
C LYS A 45 2.81 -42.94 26.14
N ALA A 46 3.16 -44.22 26.24
CA ALA A 46 4.51 -44.62 26.66
C ALA A 46 5.58 -44.37 25.58
N LYS A 47 5.22 -44.46 24.29
CA LYS A 47 6.16 -44.25 23.18
C LYS A 47 6.47 -42.77 22.91
N ILE A 48 5.57 -41.85 23.24
CA ILE A 48 5.75 -40.41 23.01
C ILE A 48 6.68 -39.79 24.08
N LEU A 49 6.67 -40.31 25.31
CA LEU A 49 7.55 -39.84 26.38
C LEU A 49 9.02 -40.22 26.20
N GLU A 50 9.33 -41.22 25.37
CA GLU A 50 10.72 -41.59 25.06
C GLU A 50 11.39 -40.60 24.08
N TYR A 51 10.61 -39.94 23.21
CA TYR A 51 11.09 -38.90 22.30
C TYR A 51 11.29 -37.53 22.96
N LEU A 52 10.88 -37.36 24.22
CA LEU A 52 10.92 -36.08 24.94
C LEU A 52 12.06 -35.99 25.96
N LYS A 53 13.03 -36.91 25.94
CA LYS A 53 14.26 -36.73 26.73
C LYS A 53 15.15 -35.68 26.06
N PRO A 54 15.41 -34.52 26.70
CA PRO A 54 16.25 -33.49 26.10
C PRO A 54 17.70 -33.96 26.15
N THR A 55 18.22 -34.36 24.99
CA THR A 55 19.67 -34.49 24.83
C THR A 55 20.22 -33.08 24.62
N VAL A 56 21.10 -32.68 25.53
CA VAL A 56 21.84 -31.42 25.51
C VAL A 56 22.58 -31.32 24.18
N TYR A 57 22.08 -30.46 23.29
CA TYR A 57 22.68 -30.23 21.97
C TYR A 57 24.00 -29.48 22.14
N LYS A 58 25.11 -30.17 21.86
CA LYS A 58 26.41 -29.55 21.63
C LYS A 58 26.56 -29.38 20.11
N PRO A 59 26.72 -28.17 19.57
CA PRO A 59 26.93 -27.99 18.15
C PRO A 59 28.34 -28.47 17.80
N TYR A 60 28.43 -29.67 17.21
CA TYR A 60 29.57 -30.08 16.41
C TYR A 60 29.25 -29.78 14.94
N ASP A 61 30.25 -29.28 14.22
CA ASP A 61 30.26 -28.96 12.78
C ASP A 61 30.04 -30.19 11.90
N ASN A 62 28.84 -30.78 11.96
CA ASN A 62 28.43 -31.82 11.05
C ASN A 62 27.51 -31.23 9.98
N PRO A 63 27.72 -31.55 8.68
CA PRO A 63 26.85 -31.09 7.62
C PRO A 63 25.43 -31.61 7.88
N THR A 64 24.46 -30.70 7.87
CA THR A 64 23.03 -31.00 8.05
C THR A 64 22.64 -32.24 7.23
N PRO A 65 22.00 -33.26 7.85
CA PRO A 65 21.61 -34.47 7.16
C PRO A 65 20.63 -34.11 6.03
N LYS A 66 21.05 -34.35 4.79
CA LYS A 66 20.19 -34.18 3.62
C LYS A 66 19.11 -35.25 3.68
N ALA A 67 17.85 -34.84 3.57
CA ALA A 67 16.73 -35.77 3.52
C ALA A 67 16.94 -36.79 2.37
N PRO A 68 16.51 -38.06 2.56
CA PRO A 68 16.58 -39.08 1.52
C PRO A 68 15.89 -38.58 0.25
N LYS A 69 16.49 -38.88 -0.91
CA LYS A 69 16.05 -38.38 -2.22
C LYS A 69 14.58 -38.71 -2.49
N GLU A 70 14.12 -39.85 -2.00
CA GLU A 70 12.74 -40.35 -2.11
C GLU A 70 11.73 -39.45 -1.36
N VAL A 71 12.11 -38.92 -0.19
CA VAL A 71 11.26 -38.02 0.60
C VAL A 71 11.14 -36.65 -0.09
N LEU A 72 12.24 -36.17 -0.67
CA LEU A 72 12.24 -34.94 -1.47
C LEU A 72 11.39 -35.10 -2.73
N ASP A 73 11.46 -36.26 -3.40
CA ASP A 73 10.67 -36.56 -4.59
C ASP A 73 9.17 -36.68 -4.27
N ALA A 74 8.82 -37.35 -3.18
CA ALA A 74 7.43 -37.48 -2.72
C ALA A 74 6.82 -36.11 -2.36
N LEU A 75 7.58 -35.24 -1.66
CA LEU A 75 7.15 -33.88 -1.33
C LEU A 75 7.03 -32.97 -2.57
N SER A 76 7.86 -33.21 -3.59
CA SER A 76 7.80 -32.51 -4.87
C SER A 76 6.56 -32.90 -5.67
N ARG A 77 6.20 -34.19 -5.68
CA ARG A 77 5.00 -34.72 -6.36
C ARG A 77 3.70 -34.36 -5.64
N ALA A 78 3.73 -34.23 -4.31
CA ALA A 78 2.55 -33.87 -3.51
C ALA A 78 2.15 -32.39 -3.63
N ALA A 79 2.83 -31.57 -4.43
CA ALA A 79 2.57 -30.13 -4.61
C ALA A 79 2.57 -29.29 -3.31
N VAL A 80 3.06 -29.84 -2.19
CA VAL A 80 3.14 -29.15 -0.88
C VAL A 80 4.25 -28.08 -0.89
N ARG A 81 5.17 -28.14 -1.85
CA ARG A 81 6.09 -27.04 -2.14
C ARG A 81 5.58 -26.23 -3.33
N LYS A 82 4.99 -25.06 -3.04
CA LYS A 82 5.08 -23.96 -4.01
C LYS A 82 6.58 -23.73 -4.26
N PRO A 83 7.04 -23.67 -5.52
CA PRO A 83 8.44 -23.37 -5.81
C PRO A 83 8.76 -21.94 -5.35
N SER A 84 9.17 -21.78 -4.09
CA SER A 84 9.61 -20.50 -3.51
C SER A 84 11.02 -20.11 -3.92
N SER A 85 11.62 -20.84 -4.87
CA SER A 85 12.80 -20.39 -5.58
C SER A 85 12.52 -20.38 -7.08
N VAL A 86 11.67 -19.44 -7.51
CA VAL A 86 12.06 -18.69 -8.71
C VAL A 86 13.36 -18.00 -8.30
N ARG A 87 14.49 -18.69 -8.52
CA ARG A 87 15.77 -18.02 -8.75
C ARG A 87 15.39 -16.88 -9.68
N ARG A 88 15.50 -15.63 -9.23
CA ARG A 88 15.43 -14.48 -10.13
C ARG A 88 16.38 -14.86 -11.26
N ASN A 89 15.82 -15.22 -12.42
CA ASN A 89 16.61 -15.47 -13.60
C ASN A 89 17.54 -14.28 -13.67
N LYS A 90 18.86 -14.54 -13.63
CA LYS A 90 19.90 -13.54 -13.83
C LYS A 90 19.35 -12.64 -14.92
N ALA A 91 18.95 -11.41 -14.56
CA ALA A 91 18.17 -10.57 -15.46
C ALA A 91 18.90 -10.59 -16.78
N GLU A 92 18.32 -11.23 -17.80
CA GLU A 92 18.96 -11.34 -19.09
C GLU A 92 19.29 -9.90 -19.46
N LYS A 93 20.59 -9.61 -19.61
CA LYS A 93 21.03 -8.26 -19.91
C LYS A 93 20.30 -7.89 -21.20
N LYS A 94 19.27 -7.04 -21.09
CA LYS A 94 18.49 -6.58 -22.24
C LYS A 94 19.51 -6.04 -23.23
N THR A 95 19.72 -6.78 -24.31
CA THR A 95 20.70 -6.43 -25.32
C THR A 95 19.94 -5.59 -26.33
N TYR A 96 20.06 -4.28 -26.20
CA TYR A 96 19.39 -3.36 -27.10
C TYR A 96 20.07 -3.40 -28.48
N PRO A 97 19.31 -3.39 -29.59
CA PRO A 97 19.88 -3.29 -30.92
C PRO A 97 20.73 -2.03 -31.03
N ILE A 98 21.77 -2.08 -31.88
CA ILE A 98 22.66 -0.94 -32.09
C ILE A 98 21.84 0.22 -32.65
N PRO A 99 21.67 1.34 -31.92
CA PRO A 99 20.93 2.47 -32.44
C PRO A 99 21.76 3.11 -33.56
N ARG A 100 21.10 3.45 -34.68
CA ARG A 100 21.79 4.10 -35.81
C ARG A 100 22.24 5.52 -35.45
N LYS A 101 21.47 6.25 -34.64
CA LYS A 101 21.89 7.51 -34.01
C LYS A 101 22.42 7.22 -32.62
N LEU A 102 23.67 7.60 -32.36
CA LEU A 102 24.28 7.41 -31.04
C LEU A 102 23.81 8.45 -30.02
N LEU A 103 23.39 9.62 -30.50
CA LEU A 103 23.01 10.77 -29.69
C LEU A 103 21.62 11.29 -30.11
N ILE A 104 20.85 11.74 -29.13
CA ILE A 104 19.56 12.41 -29.33
C ILE A 104 19.45 13.66 -28.46
N SER A 105 18.51 14.53 -28.80
CA SER A 105 18.15 15.67 -27.96
C SER A 105 16.97 15.32 -27.06
N ILE A 106 17.04 15.71 -25.78
CA ILE A 106 15.88 15.70 -24.88
C ILE A 106 15.20 17.06 -24.96
N VAL A 107 13.89 17.04 -25.17
CA VAL A 107 13.08 18.22 -25.44
C VAL A 107 11.86 18.22 -24.51
N ASP A 108 11.49 19.39 -24.00
CA ASP A 108 10.21 19.56 -23.31
C ASP A 108 9.06 19.37 -24.31
N GLY A 109 8.17 18.43 -24.02
CA GLY A 109 7.04 18.11 -24.89
C GLY A 109 6.00 19.22 -25.01
N LYS A 110 5.96 20.19 -24.08
CA LYS A 110 5.02 21.31 -24.14
C LYS A 110 5.58 22.52 -24.89
N THR A 111 6.82 22.90 -24.60
CA THR A 111 7.43 24.12 -25.13
C THR A 111 8.35 23.88 -26.33
N ASP A 112 8.65 22.61 -26.64
CA ASP A 112 9.69 22.20 -27.57
C ASP A 112 11.10 22.78 -27.23
N PHE A 113 11.29 23.26 -26.00
CA PHE A 113 12.57 23.73 -25.51
C PHE A 113 13.55 22.57 -25.36
N VAL A 114 14.77 22.73 -25.88
CA VAL A 114 15.80 21.69 -25.82
C VAL A 114 16.45 21.71 -24.44
N VAL A 115 16.21 20.67 -23.65
CA VAL A 115 16.83 20.49 -22.33
C VAL A 115 18.31 20.14 -22.50
N HIS A 116 18.62 19.20 -23.40
CA HIS A 116 19.99 18.80 -23.71
C HIS A 116 20.10 18.26 -25.14
N LYS A 117 21.18 18.57 -25.87
CA LYS A 117 21.34 18.22 -27.30
C LYS A 117 21.98 16.86 -27.58
N TYR A 118 22.87 16.40 -26.70
CA TYR A 118 23.77 15.27 -26.95
C TYR A 118 23.63 14.17 -25.90
N VAL A 119 22.46 13.54 -25.82
CA VAL A 119 22.20 12.46 -24.84
C VAL A 119 22.48 11.08 -25.46
N PRO A 120 23.35 10.25 -24.85
CA PRO A 120 23.65 8.91 -25.36
C PRO A 120 22.43 7.98 -25.35
N VAL A 121 21.99 7.55 -26.53
CA VAL A 121 20.75 6.76 -26.72
C VAL A 121 20.78 5.46 -25.96
N ARG A 122 21.86 4.67 -26.11
CA ARG A 122 21.98 3.36 -25.45
C ARG A 122 21.87 3.46 -23.93
N TYR A 123 22.56 4.43 -23.35
CA TYR A 123 22.56 4.59 -21.91
C TYR A 123 21.19 5.07 -21.42
N LEU A 124 20.58 6.02 -22.12
CA LEU A 124 19.23 6.48 -21.80
C LEU A 124 18.19 5.34 -21.85
N MET A 125 18.21 4.50 -22.88
CA MET A 125 17.31 3.33 -22.99
C MET A 125 17.57 2.27 -21.92
N GLN A 126 18.80 2.16 -21.43
CA GLN A 126 19.13 1.22 -20.36
C GLN A 126 18.54 1.63 -19.00
N ILE A 127 18.47 2.95 -18.74
CA ILE A 127 18.03 3.48 -17.44
C ILE A 127 16.57 3.96 -17.43
N SER A 128 16.01 4.31 -18.58
CA SER A 128 14.64 4.80 -18.73
C SER A 128 13.79 3.85 -19.54
N ASP A 129 12.78 3.27 -18.89
CA ASP A 129 11.83 2.36 -19.53
C ASP A 129 11.03 3.10 -20.62
N LYS A 130 10.63 4.35 -20.37
CA LYS A 130 9.95 5.19 -21.38
C LYS A 130 10.83 5.48 -22.59
N ALA A 131 12.13 5.71 -22.38
CA ALA A 131 13.05 5.93 -23.48
C ALA A 131 13.26 4.66 -24.29
N ALA A 132 13.35 3.49 -23.64
CA ALA A 132 13.36 2.20 -24.33
C ALA A 132 12.09 2.03 -25.18
N GLU A 133 10.90 2.21 -24.60
CA GLU A 133 9.61 2.08 -25.30
C GLU A 133 9.50 2.97 -26.54
N VAL A 134 10.02 4.20 -26.49
CA VAL A 134 9.93 5.16 -27.60
C VAL A 134 11.03 4.96 -28.65
N LEU A 135 12.26 4.66 -28.21
CA LEU A 135 13.44 4.66 -29.08
C LEU A 135 13.77 3.27 -29.64
N GLU A 136 13.36 2.18 -28.99
CA GLU A 136 13.48 0.81 -29.54
C GLU A 136 12.76 0.67 -30.90
N PRO A 137 11.47 1.05 -31.04
CA PRO A 137 10.78 0.93 -32.33
C PRO A 137 11.21 2.02 -33.32
N LYS A 138 11.74 3.16 -32.85
CA LYS A 138 12.10 4.32 -33.67
C LYS A 138 13.51 4.81 -33.36
N PRO A 139 14.56 4.03 -33.67
CA PRO A 139 15.95 4.38 -33.36
C PRO A 139 16.47 5.60 -34.16
N TRP A 140 15.71 6.02 -35.19
CA TRP A 140 15.98 7.23 -35.97
C TRP A 140 15.47 8.53 -35.34
N ALA A 141 14.70 8.44 -34.24
CA ALA A 141 14.11 9.60 -33.59
C ALA A 141 15.26 10.46 -33.05
N GLY A 142 15.39 11.68 -33.59
CA GLY A 142 16.44 12.60 -33.13
C GLY A 142 16.11 13.30 -31.80
N LYS A 143 14.88 13.14 -31.31
CA LYS A 143 14.34 13.86 -30.16
C LYS A 143 13.56 12.90 -29.26
N PHE A 144 13.78 12.99 -27.95
CA PHE A 144 12.96 12.35 -26.91
C PHE A 144 12.21 13.44 -26.15
N LYS A 145 10.87 13.39 -26.19
CA LYS A 145 10.00 14.41 -25.60
C LYS A 145 9.57 14.00 -24.19
N ILE A 146 9.73 14.91 -23.23
CA ILE A 146 9.29 14.71 -21.84
C ILE A 146 8.06 15.58 -21.58
N TYR A 147 6.96 14.95 -21.15
CA TYR A 147 5.70 15.64 -20.86
C TYR A 147 5.43 15.72 -19.35
N GLY A 148 4.74 16.78 -18.93
CA GLY A 148 4.27 16.97 -17.57
C GLY A 148 4.70 18.29 -16.95
N LYS A 149 4.36 18.49 -15.68
CA LYS A 149 4.93 19.55 -14.85
C LYS A 149 6.19 19.00 -14.18
N TYR A 150 7.28 19.75 -14.23
CA TYR A 150 8.53 19.41 -13.57
C TYR A 150 9.38 20.67 -13.43
N ASP A 151 10.36 20.63 -12.55
CA ASP A 151 11.33 21.70 -12.45
C ASP A 151 12.42 21.54 -13.54
N HIS A 152 12.67 22.60 -14.31
CA HIS A 152 13.62 22.56 -15.42
C HIS A 152 15.07 22.42 -14.93
N SER A 153 15.40 22.99 -13.77
CA SER A 153 16.76 22.93 -13.23
C SER A 153 17.08 21.51 -12.74
N ALA A 154 16.15 20.89 -12.01
CA ALA A 154 16.26 19.50 -11.58
C ALA A 154 16.31 18.54 -12.77
N LEU A 155 15.45 18.74 -13.78
CA LEU A 155 15.47 17.91 -14.99
C LEU A 155 16.80 18.01 -15.73
N ARG A 156 17.32 19.22 -15.90
CA ARG A 156 18.62 19.44 -16.54
C ARG A 156 19.74 18.76 -15.76
N SER A 157 19.73 18.86 -14.43
CA SER A 157 20.72 18.22 -13.58
C SER A 157 20.72 16.69 -13.70
N VAL A 158 19.52 16.08 -13.77
CA VAL A 158 19.39 14.63 -14.00
C VAL A 158 19.90 14.26 -15.39
N VAL A 159 19.53 15.01 -16.42
CA VAL A 159 19.99 14.75 -17.80
C VAL A 159 21.50 14.93 -17.94
N ASP A 160 22.09 15.92 -17.30
CA ASP A 160 23.53 16.15 -17.29
C ASP A 160 24.27 14.98 -16.62
N ALA A 161 23.76 14.45 -15.51
CA ALA A 161 24.30 13.25 -14.87
C ALA A 161 24.25 12.03 -15.81
N ILE A 162 23.14 11.86 -16.55
CA ILE A 162 23.00 10.78 -17.54
C ILE A 162 24.04 10.92 -18.66
N VAL A 163 24.23 12.14 -19.17
CA VAL A 163 25.19 12.43 -20.26
C VAL A 163 26.62 12.12 -19.81
N ARG A 164 26.98 12.49 -18.58
CA ARG A 164 28.30 12.26 -17.99
C ARG A 164 28.51 10.85 -17.44
N ARG A 165 27.43 10.05 -17.35
CA ARG A 165 27.41 8.74 -16.68
C ARG A 165 27.82 8.84 -15.21
N GLU A 166 27.44 9.93 -14.58
CA GLU A 166 27.65 10.20 -13.16
C GLU A 166 26.43 9.74 -12.37
N ASP A 167 26.60 9.61 -11.05
CA ASP A 167 25.48 9.38 -10.15
C ASP A 167 24.53 10.58 -10.15
N ILE A 168 23.25 10.30 -9.92
CA ILE A 168 22.23 11.35 -9.83
C ILE A 168 22.58 12.24 -8.64
N PRO A 169 22.61 13.58 -8.81
CA PRO A 169 23.02 14.48 -7.75
C PRO A 169 22.08 14.36 -6.56
N VAL A 170 22.67 14.31 -5.37
CA VAL A 170 21.95 14.23 -4.09
C VAL A 170 22.49 15.31 -3.18
N LEU A 171 21.62 16.16 -2.67
CA LEU A 171 21.97 17.14 -1.64
C LEU A 171 21.85 16.45 -0.29
N THR A 172 22.96 16.42 0.46
CA THR A 172 23.05 15.70 1.74
C THR A 172 22.75 16.57 2.94
N ASP A 173 22.60 17.87 2.76
CA ASP A 173 22.32 18.79 3.85
C ASP A 173 20.95 18.44 4.46
N ASP A 174 20.78 18.56 5.77
CA ASP A 174 19.53 18.22 6.47
C ASP A 174 18.50 19.38 6.44
N GLU A 175 18.74 20.43 5.65
CA GLU A 175 17.88 21.61 5.51
C GLU A 175 16.56 21.31 4.75
N SER A 176 15.49 22.07 5.03
CA SER A 176 14.20 21.89 4.35
C SER A 176 14.29 22.13 2.83
N SER A 177 15.16 23.06 2.41
CA SER A 177 15.44 23.38 1.01
C SER A 177 16.12 22.23 0.26
N SER A 178 16.96 21.43 0.93
CA SER A 178 17.63 20.29 0.31
C SER A 178 16.64 19.14 0.07
N LEU A 179 15.68 18.92 0.99
CA LEU A 179 14.61 17.93 0.81
C LEU A 179 13.73 18.27 -0.40
N GLU A 180 13.32 19.53 -0.54
CA GLU A 180 12.54 19.96 -1.70
C GLU A 180 13.30 19.74 -3.00
N ALA A 181 14.57 20.16 -3.06
CA ALA A 181 15.42 19.96 -4.23
C ALA A 181 15.64 18.47 -4.56
N ASN A 182 15.84 17.61 -3.56
CA ASN A 182 15.94 16.16 -3.76
C ASN A 182 14.62 15.54 -4.26
N LEU A 183 13.48 16.01 -3.75
CA LEU A 183 12.15 15.59 -4.23
C LEU A 183 11.89 16.02 -5.68
N LEU A 184 12.28 17.24 -6.06
CA LEU A 184 12.20 17.73 -7.44
C LEU A 184 13.12 16.93 -8.37
N THR A 185 14.31 16.57 -7.90
CA THR A 185 15.25 15.71 -8.62
C THR A 185 14.67 14.31 -8.81
N TYR A 186 14.03 13.77 -7.78
CA TYR A 186 13.34 12.47 -7.86
C TYR A 186 12.17 12.52 -8.84
N GLU A 187 11.35 13.57 -8.81
CA GLU A 187 10.28 13.77 -9.79
C GLU A 187 10.85 13.81 -11.22
N ALA A 188 11.93 14.55 -11.45
CA ALA A 188 12.58 14.61 -12.74
C ALA A 188 13.02 13.23 -13.25
N CYS A 189 13.53 12.36 -12.37
CA CYS A 189 13.87 10.97 -12.71
C CYS A 189 12.65 10.20 -13.23
N LEU A 190 11.51 10.29 -12.53
CA LEU A 190 10.26 9.63 -12.93
C LEU A 190 9.71 10.17 -14.26
N ARG A 191 9.88 11.47 -14.52
CA ARG A 191 9.46 12.12 -15.77
C ARG A 191 10.30 11.64 -16.96
N VAL A 192 11.61 11.52 -16.78
CA VAL A 192 12.52 10.90 -17.76
C VAL A 192 12.16 9.43 -18.00
N GLY A 193 11.53 8.77 -17.02
CA GLY A 193 11.11 7.36 -17.10
C GLY A 193 12.07 6.41 -16.38
N ILE A 194 12.91 6.93 -15.49
CA ILE A 194 13.77 6.12 -14.63
C ILE A 194 12.92 5.59 -13.48
N SER A 195 12.81 4.26 -13.37
CA SER A 195 12.03 3.62 -12.31
C SER A 195 12.62 3.91 -10.92
N SER A 196 11.75 4.02 -9.91
CA SER A 196 12.14 4.14 -8.50
C SER A 196 12.93 2.93 -7.98
N THR A 197 12.86 1.79 -8.66
CA THR A 197 13.63 0.59 -8.33
C THR A 197 14.99 0.53 -9.04
N HIS A 198 15.27 1.47 -9.94
CA HIS A 198 16.54 1.50 -10.67
C HIS A 198 17.71 1.86 -9.75
N GLY A 199 18.87 1.24 -9.99
CA GLY A 199 20.05 1.38 -9.13
C GLY A 199 20.54 2.82 -8.98
N SER A 200 20.45 3.63 -10.03
CA SER A 200 20.91 5.04 -10.03
C SER A 200 20.09 5.95 -9.12
N VAL A 201 18.83 5.60 -8.83
CA VAL A 201 17.92 6.42 -7.99
C VAL A 201 18.00 6.02 -6.52
N LYS A 202 18.64 4.88 -6.20
CA LYS A 202 18.65 4.29 -4.86
C LYS A 202 19.26 5.21 -3.80
N ALA A 203 20.37 5.89 -4.12
CA ALA A 203 21.04 6.82 -3.20
C ALA A 203 20.16 8.05 -2.91
N LEU A 204 19.53 8.60 -3.95
CA LEU A 204 18.59 9.72 -3.84
C LEU A 204 17.39 9.33 -2.96
N LEU A 205 16.74 8.20 -3.23
CA LEU A 205 15.60 7.72 -2.44
C LEU A 205 15.95 7.48 -0.98
N LYS A 206 17.11 6.89 -0.70
CA LYS A 206 17.58 6.70 0.68
C LYS A 206 17.70 8.03 1.42
N THR A 207 18.21 9.04 0.75
CA THR A 207 18.38 10.39 1.31
C THR A 207 17.04 11.07 1.52
N VAL A 208 16.15 11.02 0.53
CA VAL A 208 14.77 11.53 0.63
C VAL A 208 14.03 10.88 1.81
N TYR A 209 14.12 9.55 1.97
CA TYR A 209 13.47 8.87 3.10
C TYR A 209 14.05 9.28 4.45
N SER A 210 15.37 9.41 4.53
CA SER A 210 16.05 9.89 5.74
C SER A 210 15.62 11.31 6.10
N GLN A 211 15.62 12.23 5.12
CA GLN A 211 15.22 13.61 5.31
C GLN A 211 13.75 13.71 5.72
N LEU A 212 12.83 13.03 5.02
CA LEU A 212 11.41 13.00 5.37
C LEU A 212 11.16 12.52 6.81
N SER A 213 11.93 11.53 7.28
CA SER A 213 11.78 11.00 8.65
C SER A 213 12.32 11.94 9.74
N LYS A 214 13.25 12.83 9.43
CA LYS A 214 13.86 13.77 10.38
C LYS A 214 13.24 15.16 10.34
N SER A 215 12.90 15.64 9.15
CA SER A 215 12.45 17.01 8.90
C SER A 215 10.98 17.23 9.29
N ALA A 216 10.63 18.47 9.65
CA ALA A 216 9.24 18.89 9.72
C ALA A 216 8.64 18.95 8.32
N ILE A 217 7.53 18.24 8.10
CA ILE A 217 6.88 18.15 6.80
C ILE A 217 6.04 19.41 6.59
N THR A 218 6.47 20.27 5.66
CA THR A 218 5.76 21.50 5.29
C THR A 218 4.56 21.23 4.35
N PRO A 219 3.60 22.16 4.25
CA PRO A 219 2.50 22.05 3.29
C PRO A 219 2.97 21.89 1.84
N ASP A 220 4.09 22.53 1.46
CA ASP A 220 4.65 22.48 0.11
C ASP A 220 5.24 21.11 -0.21
N ILE A 221 5.98 20.51 0.73
CA ILE A 221 6.48 19.14 0.61
C ILE A 221 5.30 18.18 0.42
N LEU A 222 4.25 18.34 1.21
CA LEU A 222 3.06 17.50 1.07
C LEU A 222 2.38 17.70 -0.27
N HIS A 223 2.23 18.94 -0.73
CA HIS A 223 1.66 19.22 -2.03
C HIS A 223 2.49 18.56 -3.15
N LEU A 224 3.81 18.65 -3.09
CA LEU A 224 4.71 18.01 -4.04
C LEU A 224 4.50 16.49 -4.06
N VAL A 225 4.56 15.84 -2.90
CA VAL A 225 4.41 14.38 -2.80
C VAL A 225 3.02 13.92 -3.26
N THR A 226 1.94 14.58 -2.84
CA THR A 226 0.59 14.11 -3.14
C THR A 226 0.14 14.39 -4.55
N TYR A 227 0.48 15.55 -5.13
CA TYR A 227 0.01 15.94 -6.46
C TYR A 227 0.96 15.54 -7.58
N ARG A 228 2.28 15.46 -7.32
CA ARG A 228 3.26 15.19 -8.39
C ARG A 228 3.68 13.74 -8.50
N LEU A 229 3.86 13.04 -7.37
CA LEU A 229 4.32 11.63 -7.36
C LEU A 229 3.15 10.64 -7.43
N GLY A 230 2.03 10.97 -6.78
CA GLY A 230 0.82 10.15 -6.74
C GLY A 230 0.87 9.02 -5.69
N PRO A 231 -0.26 8.33 -5.45
CA PRO A 231 -0.44 7.44 -4.30
C PRO A 231 0.30 6.10 -4.40
N GLU A 232 0.65 5.67 -5.62
CA GLU A 232 1.35 4.41 -5.83
C GLU A 232 2.87 4.52 -5.65
N ASP A 233 3.39 5.75 -5.58
CA ASP A 233 4.82 6.00 -5.41
C ASP A 233 5.30 5.62 -4.00
N ALA A 234 6.55 5.14 -3.92
CA ALA A 234 7.13 4.70 -2.66
C ALA A 234 7.39 5.86 -1.68
N VAL A 235 7.72 7.05 -2.18
CA VAL A 235 7.87 8.28 -1.39
C VAL A 235 6.55 8.71 -0.78
N PHE A 236 5.45 8.58 -1.52
CA PHE A 236 4.11 8.86 -0.99
C PHE A 236 3.78 7.96 0.20
N ARG A 237 3.99 6.64 0.05
CA ARG A 237 3.73 5.67 1.12
C ARG A 237 4.63 5.89 2.33
N HIS A 238 5.92 6.21 2.10
CA HIS A 238 6.85 6.54 3.18
C HIS A 238 6.41 7.80 3.93
N THR A 239 5.98 8.83 3.21
CA THR A 239 5.45 10.08 3.80
C THR A 239 4.22 9.81 4.66
N ALA A 240 3.27 9.02 4.17
CA ALA A 240 2.09 8.62 4.95
C ALA A 240 2.48 7.88 6.25
N ASN A 241 3.45 6.97 6.17
CA ASN A 241 3.96 6.25 7.34
C ASN A 241 4.66 7.17 8.36
N VAL A 242 5.48 8.11 7.89
CA VAL A 242 6.14 9.11 8.75
C VAL A 242 5.09 9.98 9.46
N LEU A 243 4.06 10.43 8.75
CA LEU A 243 2.98 11.22 9.34
C LEU A 243 2.18 10.44 10.39
N CYS A 244 1.86 9.17 10.13
CA CYS A 244 1.24 8.29 11.12
C CYS A 244 2.12 8.15 12.38
N TYR A 245 3.43 7.96 12.19
CA TYR A 245 4.37 7.87 13.30
C TYR A 245 4.46 9.17 14.10
N GLN A 246 4.52 10.33 13.44
CA GLN A 246 4.53 11.65 14.09
C GLN A 246 3.23 11.91 14.86
N ARG A 247 2.08 11.52 14.30
CA ARG A 247 0.77 11.58 14.98
C ARG A 247 0.74 10.70 16.22
N PHE A 248 1.22 9.46 16.10
CA PHE A 248 1.27 8.50 17.22
C PHE A 248 2.19 8.96 18.35
N THR A 249 3.35 9.51 18.01
CA THR A 249 4.34 10.04 18.97
C THR A 249 3.98 11.42 19.52
N LYS A 250 2.88 12.04 19.05
CA LYS A 250 2.43 13.39 19.41
C LYS A 250 3.47 14.48 19.11
N ASN A 251 4.31 14.27 18.09
CA ASN A 251 5.32 15.22 17.66
C ASN A 251 4.77 16.30 16.70
N ILE A 252 3.46 16.33 16.47
CA ILE A 252 2.80 17.32 15.61
C ILE A 252 2.44 18.54 16.48
N PRO A 253 3.03 19.73 16.24
CA PRO A 253 2.85 20.88 17.12
C PRO A 253 1.41 21.44 17.09
N ASN A 254 0.72 21.37 15.93
CA ASN A 254 -0.66 21.82 15.79
C ASN A 254 -1.51 20.75 15.09
N VAL A 255 -2.17 19.91 15.88
CA VAL A 255 -2.98 18.77 15.41
C VAL A 255 -4.14 19.23 14.53
N LEU A 256 -4.84 20.32 14.88
CA LEU A 256 -6.00 20.80 14.10
C LEU A 256 -5.60 21.22 12.69
N SER A 257 -4.55 22.04 12.56
CA SER A 257 -4.04 22.45 11.25
C SER A 257 -3.55 21.27 10.41
N PHE A 258 -3.00 20.25 11.08
CA PHE A 258 -2.53 19.04 10.44
C PHE A 258 -3.70 18.21 9.89
N GLU A 259 -4.74 18.01 10.68
CA GLU A 259 -5.94 17.27 10.27
C GLU A 259 -6.67 17.97 9.12
N GLU A 260 -6.80 19.30 9.15
CA GLU A 260 -7.33 20.08 8.03
C GLU A 260 -6.48 19.92 6.76
N MET A 261 -5.15 19.95 6.90
CA MET A 261 -4.23 19.78 5.77
C MET A 261 -4.29 18.39 5.16
N VAL A 262 -4.48 17.35 5.98
CA VAL A 262 -4.63 15.94 5.54
C VAL A 262 -6.02 15.70 4.94
N ALA A 263 -7.08 16.28 5.50
CA ALA A 263 -8.45 16.17 5.00
C ALA A 263 -8.61 16.71 3.57
N LYS A 264 -7.83 17.74 3.20
CA LYS A 264 -7.76 18.25 1.82
C LYS A 264 -7.13 17.25 0.83
N LYS A 265 -6.53 16.15 1.30
CA LYS A 265 -5.77 15.17 0.52
C LYS A 265 -6.31 13.75 0.77
N PRO A 266 -7.44 13.36 0.14
CA PRO A 266 -8.16 12.13 0.50
C PRO A 266 -7.33 10.86 0.29
N ALA A 267 -6.49 10.80 -0.74
CA ALA A 267 -5.59 9.66 -0.96
C ALA A 267 -4.57 9.49 0.18
N LEU A 268 -4.05 10.60 0.71
CA LEU A 268 -3.10 10.59 1.83
C LEU A 268 -3.81 10.18 3.12
N GLN A 269 -4.97 10.77 3.38
CA GLN A 269 -5.80 10.41 4.53
C GLN A 269 -6.15 8.92 4.53
N LYS A 270 -6.58 8.38 3.38
CA LYS A 270 -6.89 6.95 3.22
C LYS A 270 -5.67 6.08 3.49
N ALA A 271 -4.50 6.43 2.94
CA ALA A 271 -3.26 5.69 3.19
C ALA A 271 -2.87 5.71 4.67
N MET A 272 -2.99 6.86 5.33
CA MET A 272 -2.72 6.99 6.76
C MET A 272 -3.68 6.14 7.60
N VAL A 273 -4.99 6.16 7.31
CA VAL A 273 -5.98 5.34 8.03
C VAL A 273 -5.68 3.86 7.88
N GLN A 274 -5.30 3.39 6.68
CA GLN A 274 -4.93 2.00 6.46
C GLN A 274 -3.67 1.60 7.26
N ILE A 275 -2.67 2.49 7.32
CA ILE A 275 -1.45 2.28 8.11
C ILE A 275 -1.77 2.24 9.61
N ASP A 276 -2.60 3.18 10.11
CA ASP A 276 -3.02 3.22 11.51
C ASP A 276 -3.81 1.96 11.91
N GLN A 277 -4.72 1.49 11.05
CA GLN A 277 -5.47 0.24 11.25
C GLN A 277 -4.53 -0.97 11.30
N ALA A 278 -3.57 -1.06 10.37
CA ALA A 278 -2.58 -2.14 10.35
C ALA A 278 -1.70 -2.13 11.61
N HIS A 279 -1.27 -0.96 12.08
CA HIS A 279 -0.53 -0.83 13.33
C HIS A 279 -1.37 -1.16 14.57
N LYS A 280 -2.66 -0.78 14.59
CA LYS A 280 -3.59 -1.13 15.66
C LYS A 280 -3.78 -2.65 15.75
N ALA A 281 -4.10 -3.30 14.64
CA ALA A 281 -4.25 -4.75 14.56
C ALA A 281 -2.97 -5.48 15.01
N ARG A 282 -1.79 -5.00 14.58
CA ARG A 282 -0.50 -5.55 15.03
C ARG A 282 -0.30 -5.44 16.54
N ARG A 283 -0.64 -4.29 17.14
CA ARG A 283 -0.53 -4.09 18.60
C ARG A 283 -1.49 -4.97 19.37
N GLU A 284 -2.72 -5.12 18.89
CA GLU A 284 -3.73 -6.00 19.48
C GLU A 284 -3.29 -7.46 19.43
N ALA A 285 -2.76 -7.93 18.30
CA ALA A 285 -2.23 -9.29 18.16
C ALA A 285 -1.04 -9.56 19.12
N ILE A 286 -0.11 -8.61 19.25
CA ILE A 286 1.01 -8.72 20.19
C ILE A 286 0.50 -8.74 21.64
N ASN A 287 -0.46 -7.90 21.99
CA ASN A 287 -1.03 -7.86 23.34
C ASN A 287 -1.83 -9.13 23.67
N ALA A 288 -2.57 -9.69 22.71
CA ALA A 288 -3.25 -10.98 22.87
C ALA A 288 -2.23 -12.11 23.07
N SER A 289 -1.19 -12.17 22.25
CA SER A 289 -0.10 -13.15 22.40
C SER A 289 0.61 -13.05 23.75
N LYS A 290 0.83 -11.83 24.26
CA LYS A 290 1.42 -11.62 25.60
C LYS A 290 0.49 -12.06 26.72
N ARG A 291 -0.83 -11.83 26.60
CA ARG A 291 -1.82 -12.31 27.58
C ARG A 291 -1.88 -13.83 27.60
N ASP A 292 -1.88 -14.45 26.43
CA ASP A 292 -1.89 -15.92 26.29
C ASP A 292 -0.61 -16.57 26.82
N SER A 293 0.56 -15.92 26.68
CA SER A 293 1.81 -16.43 27.24
C SER A 293 1.88 -16.24 28.76
N THR A 294 1.36 -15.15 29.32
CA THR A 294 1.22 -15.01 30.78
C THR A 294 0.24 -16.02 31.40
N HIS A 295 -0.75 -16.51 30.65
CA HIS A 295 -1.60 -17.62 31.08
C HIS A 295 -1.00 -19.02 30.84
N LYS A 296 0.08 -19.12 30.06
CA LYS A 296 0.76 -20.38 29.70
C LYS A 296 2.17 -20.51 30.26
N ASN A 297 2.51 -19.80 31.34
CA ASN A 297 3.68 -20.09 32.18
C ASN A 297 3.54 -21.43 32.95
N GLY A 298 3.17 -22.48 32.22
CA GLY A 298 3.32 -23.87 32.57
C GLY A 298 4.14 -24.67 31.53
N GLU A 299 4.25 -24.29 30.25
CA GLU A 299 4.98 -25.12 29.28
C GLU A 299 5.71 -24.32 28.19
N ALA A 300 7.02 -24.58 28.09
CA ALA A 300 8.01 -23.92 27.27
C ALA A 300 7.87 -24.17 25.76
N GLY A 301 8.20 -23.15 24.94
CA GLY A 301 8.55 -23.31 23.52
C GLY A 301 8.10 -22.15 22.63
N ASP A 302 8.83 -21.03 22.63
CA ASP A 302 8.30 -19.75 22.11
C ASP A 302 9.07 -19.09 20.94
N GLU A 303 10.02 -19.77 20.28
CA GLU A 303 10.69 -19.17 19.09
C GLU A 303 10.04 -19.52 17.74
N ALA A 304 9.35 -20.66 17.64
CA ALA A 304 8.72 -21.10 16.38
C ALA A 304 7.42 -20.33 16.05
N ARG A 305 6.76 -19.72 17.05
CA ARG A 305 5.47 -19.03 16.87
C ARG A 305 5.59 -17.66 16.22
N VAL A 306 6.68 -16.93 16.49
CA VAL A 306 6.88 -15.57 15.94
C VAL A 306 7.13 -15.62 14.42
N SER A 307 7.85 -16.63 13.94
CA SER A 307 8.09 -16.81 12.49
C SER A 307 6.82 -17.20 11.73
N ALA A 308 5.98 -18.09 12.29
CA ALA A 308 4.71 -18.47 11.68
C ALA A 308 3.71 -17.30 11.59
N LEU A 309 3.72 -16.39 12.59
CA LEU A 309 2.90 -15.19 12.58
C LEU A 309 3.35 -14.17 11.53
N ASN A 310 4.66 -13.97 11.33
CA ASN A 310 5.17 -13.11 10.25
C ASN A 310 4.76 -13.64 8.85
N GLU A 311 4.79 -14.95 8.66
CA GLU A 311 4.40 -15.59 7.39
C GLU A 311 2.88 -15.50 7.12
N MET A 312 2.05 -15.60 8.17
CA MET A 312 0.60 -15.36 8.07
C MET A 312 0.26 -13.91 7.72
N VAL A 313 1.01 -12.94 8.25
CA VAL A 313 0.81 -11.51 7.96
C VAL A 313 1.22 -11.17 6.53
N GLU A 314 2.35 -11.69 6.03
CA GLU A 314 2.74 -11.49 4.63
C GLU A 314 1.74 -12.15 3.65
N SER A 315 1.22 -13.32 4.00
CA SER A 315 0.15 -14.01 3.27
C SER A 315 -1.16 -13.19 3.23
N ALA A 316 -1.58 -12.62 4.37
CA ALA A 316 -2.80 -11.80 4.46
C ALA A 316 -2.69 -10.47 3.70
N VAL A 317 -1.51 -9.83 3.75
CA VAL A 317 -1.23 -8.60 2.99
C VAL A 317 -1.15 -8.89 1.49
N ALA A 318 -0.65 -10.06 1.09
CA ALA A 318 -0.65 -10.50 -0.30
C ALA A 318 -2.06 -10.84 -0.83
N THR A 319 -2.93 -11.45 0.00
CA THR A 319 -4.33 -11.74 -0.38
C THR A 319 -5.21 -10.49 -0.41
N ALA A 320 -4.97 -9.51 0.48
CA ALA A 320 -5.64 -8.21 0.44
C ALA A 320 -5.33 -7.39 -0.84
N ARG A 321 -4.18 -7.64 -1.49
CA ARG A 321 -3.87 -7.04 -2.80
C ARG A 321 -4.66 -7.64 -3.96
N VAL A 322 -5.16 -8.87 -3.82
CA VAL A 322 -5.94 -9.57 -4.87
C VAL A 322 -7.44 -9.27 -4.77
N ARG A 323 -7.94 -8.89 -3.58
CA ARG A 323 -9.36 -8.58 -3.33
C ARG A 323 -9.69 -7.08 -3.36
N LYS A 324 -8.96 -6.29 -4.16
CA LYS A 324 -9.15 -4.83 -4.22
C LYS A 324 -10.51 -4.40 -4.78
N ASP A 325 -11.20 -5.29 -5.51
CA ASP A 325 -12.43 -4.94 -6.21
C ASP A 325 -13.71 -5.34 -5.44
N ASP A 326 -13.68 -6.42 -4.65
CA ASP A 326 -14.89 -6.93 -3.96
C ASP A 326 -15.21 -6.18 -2.64
N VAL A 327 -14.19 -5.73 -1.90
CA VAL A 327 -14.38 -5.08 -0.59
C VAL A 327 -14.85 -3.62 -0.73
N ALA A 328 -14.60 -3.00 -1.89
CA ALA A 328 -15.01 -1.63 -2.15
C ALA A 328 -16.52 -1.50 -2.43
N GLU A 329 -17.13 -2.50 -3.08
CA GLU A 329 -18.57 -2.55 -3.35
C GLU A 329 -19.36 -2.85 -2.06
N GLU A 330 -18.91 -3.81 -1.24
CA GLU A 330 -19.60 -4.19 0.00
C GLU A 330 -19.61 -3.05 1.05
N GLN A 331 -18.54 -2.25 1.12
CA GLN A 331 -18.49 -1.07 2.00
C GLN A 331 -19.34 0.11 1.49
N LYS A 332 -19.48 0.24 0.17
CA LYS A 332 -20.32 1.27 -0.47
C LYS A 332 -21.81 0.97 -0.25
N ASP A 333 -22.21 -0.29 -0.34
CA ASP A 333 -23.59 -0.72 -0.08
C ASP A 333 -23.97 -0.61 1.40
N ALA A 334 -23.04 -0.92 2.32
CA ALA A 334 -23.25 -0.73 3.75
C ALA A 334 -23.42 0.76 4.13
N LEU A 335 -22.65 1.67 3.50
CA LEU A 335 -22.80 3.12 3.70
C LEU A 335 -24.10 3.66 3.10
N LEU A 336 -24.53 3.14 1.95
CA LEU A 336 -25.82 3.49 1.34
C LEU A 336 -27.02 2.99 2.17
N ALA A 337 -26.89 1.85 2.83
CA ALA A 337 -27.92 1.33 3.73
C ALA A 337 -28.07 2.20 4.99
N LEU A 338 -26.97 2.66 5.59
CA LEU A 338 -27.00 3.55 6.75
C LEU A 338 -27.60 4.93 6.43
N LEU A 339 -27.24 5.52 5.28
CA LEU A 339 -27.80 6.79 4.83
C LEU A 339 -29.30 6.73 4.48
N LYS A 340 -29.81 5.55 4.10
CA LYS A 340 -31.24 5.33 3.87
C LYS A 340 -32.01 5.14 5.18
N ALA A 341 -31.39 4.51 6.18
CA ALA A 341 -31.98 4.35 7.51
C ALA A 341 -32.11 5.70 8.23
N GLU A 342 -31.10 6.57 8.13
CA GLU A 342 -31.09 7.89 8.78
C GLU A 342 -32.17 8.83 8.21
N LYS A 343 -32.47 8.72 6.91
CA LYS A 343 -33.57 9.48 6.27
C LYS A 343 -34.97 8.95 6.57
N ALA A 344 -35.10 7.73 7.11
CA ALA A 344 -36.38 7.17 7.50
C ALA A 344 -36.80 7.65 8.90
N ASP A 345 -35.84 7.93 9.80
CA ASP A 345 -36.11 8.39 11.17
C ASP A 345 -36.42 9.90 11.27
N GLU A 346 -36.08 10.71 10.26
CA GLU A 346 -36.37 12.16 10.27
C GLU A 346 -37.82 12.54 9.91
N LYS A 347 -38.69 11.57 9.56
CA LYS A 347 -40.05 11.88 9.09
C LYS A 347 -41.18 11.79 10.12
N ASP A 348 -40.91 11.31 11.34
CA ASP A 348 -41.96 11.08 12.36
C ASP A 348 -41.87 12.01 13.60
N GLY A 349 -41.13 13.13 13.50
CA GLY A 349 -40.83 13.99 14.64
C GLY A 349 -41.29 15.44 14.57
N ASN A 350 -42.42 15.79 13.92
CA ASN A 350 -42.97 17.15 13.99
C ASN A 350 -44.04 17.28 15.09
N GLY A 351 -43.58 17.43 16.33
CA GLY A 351 -44.41 17.69 17.51
C GLY A 351 -44.13 19.08 18.11
N GLY A 352 -45.16 19.93 18.00
CA GLY A 352 -45.40 21.25 18.61
C GLY A 352 -44.46 21.80 19.68
N GLY A 353 -44.10 23.08 19.50
CA GLY A 353 -43.49 23.94 20.52
C GLY A 353 -43.86 25.40 20.30
N GLU A 354 -45.07 25.77 20.69
CA GLU A 354 -45.61 27.13 20.72
C GLU A 354 -44.92 27.95 21.84
N VAL A 355 -44.20 29.03 21.49
CA VAL A 355 -43.62 29.97 22.46
C VAL A 355 -44.25 31.34 22.28
N LYS A 356 -45.09 31.70 23.27
CA LYS A 356 -45.70 33.01 23.47
C LYS A 356 -44.64 34.10 23.61
N LYS A 357 -44.74 35.13 22.78
CA LYS A 357 -43.99 36.39 22.89
C LYS A 357 -44.76 37.31 23.85
N VAL A 358 -44.19 37.54 25.03
CA VAL A 358 -44.68 38.51 26.01
C VAL A 358 -44.10 39.88 25.66
N GLU A 359 -45.02 40.80 25.39
CA GLU A 359 -44.84 42.25 25.40
C GLU A 359 -44.36 42.73 26.78
N LYS A 360 -43.37 43.61 26.82
CA LYS A 360 -43.39 44.72 27.76
C LYS A 360 -42.54 45.89 27.29
N ALA A 361 -43.18 47.05 27.34
CA ALA A 361 -42.63 48.37 27.19
C ALA A 361 -41.72 48.75 28.35
N GLU A 362 -40.62 49.45 28.05
CA GLU A 362 -40.32 50.82 28.49
C GLU A 362 -39.16 51.37 27.64
#